data_AF-A0A6H1ZBH5-F1
#
_entry.id   AF-A0A6H1ZBH5-F1
#
_cell.length_a   1.000
_cell.length_b   1.000
_cell.length_c   1.000
_cell.angle_alpha   90.00
_cell.angle_beta   90.00
_cell.angle_gamma   90.00
#
_symmetry.space_group_name_H-M   'P 1'
#
loop_
_entity.id
_entity.type
_entity.pdbx_description
1 polymer ?
#
loop_
_entity_poly.entity_id
_entity_poly.type
_entity_poly.pdbx_seq_one_letter_code
_entity_poly.pdbx_strand_id
1 'polypeptide(L)'
;MYRKHLSALEGKEIEITIDKRKKSRSNQQNRYYFGVCIQIIADELGYEPIDIHYELRRLFLSSPGEKLQIPRSTTSLSTVEHNEFIEKVKRWASEELNIYIPDPEEVSLDE
;
A
#
# COMPACT_ATOMS: atom_id res chain seq x y z
N MET A 1 19.06 11.77 22.25
CA MET A 1 18.52 12.25 20.97
C MET A 1 17.14 12.91 21.12
N TYR A 2 16.20 12.34 21.85
CA TYR A 2 14.82 12.88 21.98
C TYR A 2 14.65 14.15 22.83
N ARG A 3 15.55 14.41 23.78
CA ARG A 3 15.48 15.59 24.68
C ARG A 3 15.44 16.92 23.92
N LYS A 4 16.17 17.04 22.81
CA LYS A 4 16.24 18.27 22.02
C LYS A 4 14.94 18.56 21.25
N HIS A 5 14.24 17.50 20.80
CA HIS A 5 12.94 17.64 20.12
C HIS A 5 11.81 17.95 21.10
N LEU A 6 11.84 17.37 22.31
CA LEU A 6 10.82 17.64 23.33
C LEU A 6 10.92 19.07 23.89
N SER A 7 12.13 19.62 24.04
CA SER A 7 12.32 21.01 24.46
C SER A 7 11.78 22.03 23.45
N ALA A 8 11.67 21.68 22.16
CA ALA A 8 11.10 22.57 21.13
C ALA A 8 9.56 22.61 21.12
N LEU A 9 8.92 21.73 21.91
CA LEU A 9 7.46 21.60 22.01
C LEU A 9 6.93 22.19 23.34
N GLU A 10 7.80 22.84 24.11
CA GLU A 10 7.45 23.47 25.37
C GLU A 10 6.40 24.58 25.16
N GLY A 11 5.30 24.53 25.91
CA GLY A 11 4.19 25.48 25.80
C GLY A 11 3.11 25.12 24.76
N LYS A 12 3.15 23.92 24.16
CA LYS A 12 2.12 23.42 23.24
C LYS A 12 1.43 22.19 23.83
N GLU A 13 0.15 22.01 23.49
CA GLU A 13 -0.52 20.73 23.73
C GLU A 13 0.04 19.70 22.73
N ILE A 14 0.60 18.61 23.26
CA ILE A 14 1.27 17.57 22.48
C ILE A 14 0.81 16.19 22.93
N GLU A 15 0.42 15.38 21.95
CA GLU A 15 0.17 13.95 22.13
C GLU A 15 1.41 13.16 21.72
N ILE A 16 1.88 12.26 22.59
CA ILE A 16 3.05 11.41 22.36
C ILE A 16 2.60 9.95 22.39
N THR A 17 2.67 9.28 21.23
CA THR A 17 2.42 7.83 21.13
C THR A 17 3.75 7.09 21.04
N ILE A 18 3.98 6.15 21.96
CA ILE A 18 5.19 5.32 21.99
C ILE A 18 4.82 3.90 21.57
N ASP A 19 5.29 3.50 20.39
CA ASP A 19 5.06 2.16 19.84
C ASP A 19 6.36 1.36 19.70
N LYS A 20 6.24 0.03 19.71
CA LYS A 20 7.38 -0.85 19.42
C LYS A 20 7.89 -0.55 18.01
N ARG A 21 9.20 -0.31 17.90
CA ARG A 21 9.90 -0.08 16.62
C ARG A 21 9.71 -1.28 15.69
N LYS A 22 8.69 -1.24 14.84
CA LYS A 22 8.57 -2.13 13.69
C LYS A 22 9.56 -1.66 12.62
N LYS A 23 10.26 -2.58 11.96
CA LYS A 23 11.12 -2.23 10.81
C LYS A 23 10.26 -1.39 9.84
N SER A 24 10.72 -0.20 9.48
CA SER A 24 10.10 0.68 8.46
C SER A 24 10.28 0.11 7.04
N ARG A 25 10.01 -1.19 6.86
CA ARG A 25 9.92 -1.87 5.55
C ARG A 25 8.56 -1.66 4.89
N SER A 26 7.54 -1.27 5.66
CA SER A 26 6.20 -0.91 5.14
C SER A 26 6.24 0.22 4.11
N ASN A 27 7.22 1.14 4.20
CA ASN A 27 7.38 2.21 3.22
C ASN A 27 7.85 1.71 1.85
N GLN A 28 8.70 0.68 1.78
CA GLN A 28 9.19 0.18 0.49
C GLN A 28 8.10 -0.59 -0.25
N GLN A 29 7.32 -1.40 0.48
CA GLN A 29 6.17 -2.10 -0.08
C GLN A 29 5.09 -1.13 -0.58
N ASN A 30 4.76 -0.09 0.21
CA ASN A 30 3.81 0.93 -0.24
C ASN A 30 4.33 1.72 -1.44
N ARG A 31 5.62 2.07 -1.49
CA ARG A 31 6.21 2.75 -2.65
C ARG A 31 6.12 1.90 -3.90
N TYR A 32 6.44 0.61 -3.80
CA TYR A 32 6.31 -0.31 -4.93
C TYR A 32 4.85 -0.47 -5.37
N TYR A 33 3.94 -0.70 -4.41
CA TYR A 33 2.53 -0.86 -4.72
C TYR A 33 1.91 0.37 -5.39
N PHE A 34 2.08 1.57 -4.82
CA PHE A 34 1.51 2.79 -5.39
C PHE A 34 2.30 3.31 -6.60
N GLY A 35 3.63 3.28 -6.54
CA GLY A 35 4.50 3.88 -7.55
C GLY A 35 4.74 3.01 -8.78
N VAL A 36 4.51 1.71 -8.68
CA VAL A 36 4.71 0.76 -9.79
C VAL A 36 3.41 0.05 -10.11
N CYS A 37 2.89 -0.78 -9.20
CA CYS A 37 1.76 -1.65 -9.53
C CYS A 37 0.51 -0.87 -9.92
N ILE A 38 0.12 0.10 -9.09
CA ILE A 38 -1.05 0.93 -9.38
C ILE A 38 -0.79 1.83 -10.58
N GLN A 39 0.38 2.45 -10.67
CA GLN A 39 0.68 3.40 -11.73
C GLN A 39 0.59 2.75 -13.12
N ILE A 40 1.18 1.55 -13.29
CA ILE A 40 1.08 0.79 -14.54
C ILE A 40 -0.37 0.49 -14.89
N ILE A 41 -1.16 -0.01 -13.93
CA ILE A 41 -2.57 -0.33 -14.18
C ILE A 41 -3.38 0.93 -14.51
N ALA A 42 -3.11 2.04 -13.82
CA ALA A 42 -3.78 3.32 -14.02
C ALA A 42 -3.49 3.90 -15.40
N ASP A 43 -2.22 3.86 -15.83
CA ASP A 43 -1.78 4.38 -17.13
C ASP A 43 -2.38 3.56 -18.29
N GLU A 44 -2.41 2.24 -18.16
CA GLU A 44 -2.99 1.36 -19.18
C GLU A 44 -4.52 1.48 -19.28
N LEU A 45 -5.21 1.66 -18.14
CA LEU A 45 -6.67 1.79 -18.12
C LEU A 45 -7.18 3.23 -18.29
N GLY A 46 -6.31 4.23 -18.17
CA GLY A 46 -6.65 5.64 -18.24
C GLY A 46 -7.46 6.16 -17.05
N TYR A 47 -7.28 5.58 -15.86
CA TYR A 47 -7.94 6.03 -14.62
C TYR A 47 -6.95 6.67 -13.65
N GLU A 48 -7.46 7.37 -12.63
CA GLU A 48 -6.58 7.86 -11.58
C GLU A 48 -6.07 6.69 -10.71
N PRO A 49 -4.79 6.71 -10.27
CA PRO A 49 -4.22 5.71 -9.37
C PRO A 49 -5.08 5.40 -8.14
N ILE A 50 -5.76 6.43 -7.62
CA ILE A 50 -6.61 6.30 -6.43
C ILE A 50 -7.87 5.48 -6.71
N ASP A 51 -8.46 5.58 -7.90
CA ASP A 51 -9.65 4.82 -8.28
C ASP A 51 -9.30 3.35 -8.46
N ILE A 52 -8.17 3.08 -9.11
CA ILE A 52 -7.61 1.72 -9.22
C ILE A 52 -7.34 1.13 -7.83
N HIS A 53 -6.76 1.92 -6.91
CA HIS A 53 -6.56 1.47 -5.54
C HIS A 53 -7.88 1.01 -4.88
N TYR A 54 -8.94 1.81 -5.01
CA TYR A 54 -10.24 1.50 -4.40
C TYR A 54 -10.88 0.25 -5.03
N GLU A 55 -10.80 0.10 -6.34
CA GLU A 55 -11.37 -1.06 -7.02
C GLU A 55 -10.61 -2.35 -6.68
N LEU A 56 -9.28 -2.31 -6.65
CA LEU A 56 -8.47 -3.47 -6.22
C LEU A 56 -8.77 -3.87 -4.76
N ARG A 57 -8.96 -2.89 -3.87
CA ARG A 57 -9.39 -3.15 -2.49
C ARG A 57 -10.77 -3.80 -2.46
N ARG A 58 -11.70 -3.35 -3.28
CA ARG A 58 -13.03 -3.95 -3.39
C ARG A 58 -12.97 -5.39 -3.91
N LEU A 59 -12.14 -5.68 -4.90
CA LEU A 59 -11.98 -7.02 -5.49
C LEU A 59 -11.35 -8.02 -4.50
N PHE A 60 -10.31 -7.63 -3.78
CA PHE A 60 -9.49 -8.59 -3.02
C PHE A 60 -9.55 -8.48 -1.50
N LEU A 61 -10.09 -7.38 -0.95
CA LEU A 61 -10.18 -7.14 0.50
C LEU A 61 -11.62 -7.04 1.02
N SER A 62 -12.61 -7.32 0.18
CA SER A 62 -14.01 -7.43 0.62
C SER A 62 -14.28 -8.82 1.18
N SER A 63 -14.95 -8.89 2.34
CA SER A 63 -15.40 -10.16 2.91
C SER A 63 -16.56 -10.72 2.09
N PRO A 64 -16.46 -11.95 1.55
CA PRO A 64 -17.59 -12.60 0.89
C PRO A 64 -18.70 -12.88 1.92
N GLY A 65 -19.91 -12.37 1.66
CA GLY A 65 -21.12 -12.67 2.46
C GLY A 65 -21.72 -11.49 3.23
N GLU A 66 -21.07 -10.32 3.26
CA GLU A 66 -21.68 -9.11 3.85
C GLU A 66 -22.51 -8.33 2.82
N LYS A 67 -23.71 -7.88 3.23
CA LYS A 67 -24.62 -7.06 2.41
C LYS A 67 -23.99 -5.73 1.98
N LEU A 68 -23.00 -5.26 2.75
CA LEU A 68 -22.16 -4.11 2.43
C LEU A 68 -20.73 -4.64 2.29
N GLN A 69 -20.23 -4.72 1.06
CA GLN A 69 -18.85 -5.12 0.77
C GLN A 69 -17.90 -3.97 1.13
N ILE A 70 -17.70 -3.71 2.43
CA ILE A 70 -16.79 -2.66 2.89
C ILE A 70 -15.37 -3.24 2.85
N PRO A 71 -14.50 -2.77 1.94
CA PRO A 71 -13.17 -3.34 1.82
C PRO A 71 -12.30 -2.97 3.02
N ARG A 72 -11.56 -3.94 3.57
CA ARG A 72 -10.58 -3.68 4.64
C ARG A 72 -9.57 -2.62 4.18
N SER A 73 -9.08 -1.82 5.12
CA SER A 73 -8.02 -0.86 4.83
C SER A 73 -6.70 -1.59 4.61
N THR A 74 -5.97 -1.24 3.55
CA THR A 74 -4.60 -1.75 3.35
C THR A 74 -3.67 -1.36 4.50
N THR A 75 -3.96 -0.25 5.20
CA THR A 75 -3.21 0.16 6.40
C THR A 75 -3.40 -0.76 7.60
N SER A 76 -4.44 -1.60 7.59
CA SER A 76 -4.71 -2.60 8.64
C SER A 76 -4.08 -3.96 8.37
N LEU A 77 -3.51 -4.17 7.18
CA LEU A 77 -2.88 -5.43 6.80
C LEU A 77 -1.50 -5.58 7.42
N SER A 78 -1.16 -6.82 7.80
CA SER A 78 0.23 -7.18 8.10
C SER A 78 1.09 -7.19 6.83
N THR A 79 2.41 -7.18 7.01
CA THR A 79 3.39 -7.29 5.91
C THR A 79 3.17 -8.53 5.03
N VAL A 80 2.74 -9.65 5.62
CA VAL A 80 2.49 -10.90 4.89
C VAL A 80 1.20 -10.77 4.08
N GLU A 81 0.10 -10.33 4.71
CA GLU A 81 -1.18 -10.12 4.03
C GLU A 81 -1.08 -9.10 2.90
N HIS A 82 -0.26 -8.05 3.06
CA HIS A 82 -0.06 -7.05 2.02
C HIS A 82 0.73 -7.61 0.82
N ASN A 83 1.72 -8.47 1.05
CA ASN A 83 2.42 -9.17 -0.04
C ASN A 83 1.46 -10.11 -0.79
N GLU A 84 0.66 -10.89 -0.06
CA GLU A 84 -0.36 -11.75 -0.68
C GLU A 84 -1.38 -10.95 -1.50
N PHE A 85 -1.76 -9.78 -1.01
CA PHE A 85 -2.62 -8.85 -1.75
C PHE A 85 -1.96 -8.36 -3.04
N ILE A 86 -0.69 -7.92 -3.00
CA ILE A 86 0.04 -7.49 -4.20
C ILE A 86 0.16 -8.62 -5.23
N GLU A 87 0.46 -9.85 -4.78
CA GLU A 87 0.54 -11.02 -5.68
C GLU A 87 -0.80 -11.33 -6.37
N LYS A 88 -1.93 -11.17 -5.66
CA LYS A 88 -3.27 -11.26 -6.27
C LYS A 88 -3.49 -10.19 -7.33
N VAL A 89 -3.07 -8.95 -7.05
CA VAL A 89 -3.17 -7.84 -8.02
C VAL A 89 -2.32 -8.12 -9.26
N LYS A 90 -1.07 -8.57 -9.11
CA LYS A 90 -0.19 -8.93 -10.24
C LYS A 90 -0.80 -10.02 -11.11
N ARG A 91 -1.33 -11.08 -10.46
CA ARG A 91 -2.00 -12.17 -11.17
C ARG A 91 -3.20 -11.67 -11.95
N TRP A 92 -4.08 -10.91 -11.32
CA TRP A 92 -5.26 -10.35 -11.96
C TRP A 92 -4.92 -9.41 -13.13
N ALA A 93 -3.91 -8.54 -12.96
CA ALA A 93 -3.46 -7.66 -14.03
C ALA A 93 -2.94 -8.46 -15.24
N SER A 94 -2.21 -9.56 -15.00
CA SER A 94 -1.74 -10.45 -16.07
C SER A 94 -2.87 -11.23 -16.74
N GLU A 95 -3.80 -11.79 -15.96
CA GLU A 95 -4.88 -12.65 -16.46
C GLU A 95 -6.00 -11.87 -17.17
N GLU A 96 -6.45 -10.75 -16.58
CA GLU A 96 -7.62 -10.01 -17.04
C GLU A 96 -7.26 -8.84 -17.96
N LEU A 97 -6.12 -8.19 -17.70
CA LEU A 97 -5.70 -6.99 -18.45
C LEU A 97 -4.53 -7.28 -19.40
N ASN A 98 -3.91 -8.47 -19.32
CA ASN A 98 -2.70 -8.81 -20.06
C ASN A 98 -1.56 -7.80 -19.82
N ILE A 99 -1.51 -7.24 -18.59
CA ILE A 99 -0.50 -6.28 -18.13
C ILE A 99 0.55 -7.01 -17.29
N TYR A 100 1.82 -6.77 -17.62
CA TYR A 100 2.95 -7.25 -16.82
C TYR A 100 3.36 -6.21 -15.78
N ILE A 101 3.44 -6.63 -14.52
CA ILE A 101 3.90 -5.81 -13.40
C ILE A 101 5.26 -6.37 -12.94
N PRO A 102 6.36 -5.61 -13.09
CA PRO A 102 7.71 -6.06 -12.75
C PRO A 102 7.90 -6.18 -11.25
N ASP A 103 8.78 -7.07 -10.82
CA ASP A 103 9.09 -7.26 -9.40
C ASP A 103 9.87 -6.09 -8.79
N PRO A 104 9.83 -5.90 -7.45
CA PRO A 104 10.51 -4.78 -6.79
C PRO A 104 12.01 -4.72 -7.06
N GLU A 105 12.63 -5.89 -7.30
CA GLU A 105 14.07 -6.01 -7.58
C GLU A 105 14.40 -5.54 -8.99
N GLU A 106 13.52 -5.77 -9.96
CA GLU A 106 13.67 -5.35 -11.36
C GLU A 106 13.58 -3.82 -11.50
N VAL A 107 12.66 -3.19 -10.76
CA VAL A 107 12.46 -1.73 -10.78
C VAL A 107 13.65 -0.95 -10.19
N SER A 108 14.45 -1.59 -9.31
CA SER A 108 15.60 -0.94 -8.66
C SER A 108 16.89 -0.93 -9.49
N LEU A 109 16.88 -1.57 -10.66
CA LEU A 109 18.05 -1.73 -11.52
C LEU A 109 18.16 -0.66 -12.62
N ASP A 110 17.19 0.26 -12.71
CA ASP A 110 17.16 1.38 -13.64
C ASP A 110 17.63 2.70 -13.00
N GLU A 111 18.78 2.69 -12.31
CA GLU A 111 19.52 3.90 -11.87
C GLU A 111 20.89 4.04 -12.57
#